data_AF-A0A849ERX5-F1
#
_entry.id   AF-A0A849ERX5-F1
#
_cell.length_a   1.000
_cell.length_b   1.000
_cell.length_c   1.000
_cell.angle_alpha   90.00
_cell.angle_beta   90.00
_cell.angle_gamma   90.00
#
_symmetry.space_group_name_H-M   'P 1'
#
loop_
_entity.id
_entity.type
_entity.pdbx_description
1 polymer ?
#
loop_
_entity_poly.entity_id
_entity_poly.type
_entity_poly.pdbx_seq_one_letter_code
_entity_poly.pdbx_strand_id
1 'polypeptide(L)'
;MKKILFMMCVSLIFSSVAFADTVAITTQVNFTAPSHMTSSTANYAFTPSAPIVFAVAGKTCTWVSSSSPYGSGGGAGCNYSITIDSSGNIMNATSNGNGCTESGAAMIKACK
;
A
#
# COMPACT_ATOMS: atom_id res chain seq x y z
N MET A 1 43.98 -12.37 42.90
CA MET A 1 42.92 -13.06 42.12
C MET A 1 41.75 -12.08 41.98
N LYS A 2 41.64 -11.39 40.85
CA LYS A 2 40.62 -10.33 40.65
C LYS A 2 39.73 -10.77 39.49
N LYS A 3 38.51 -11.21 39.82
CA LYS A 3 37.53 -11.71 38.86
C LYS A 3 36.99 -10.51 38.07
N ILE A 4 37.40 -10.37 36.81
CA ILE A 4 36.84 -9.38 35.89
C ILE A 4 35.53 -9.97 35.38
N LEU A 5 34.42 -9.41 35.85
CA LEU A 5 33.06 -9.75 35.43
C LEU A 5 32.83 -9.16 34.04
N PHE A 6 32.81 -10.02 33.02
CA PHE A 6 32.43 -9.65 31.65
C PHE A 6 30.91 -9.37 31.63
N MET A 7 30.54 -8.09 31.56
CA MET A 7 29.16 -7.65 31.40
C MET A 7 28.76 -7.85 29.93
N MET A 8 28.08 -8.96 29.66
CA MET A 8 27.55 -9.29 28.34
C MET A 8 26.33 -8.40 28.05
N CYS A 9 26.53 -7.36 27.25
CA CYS A 9 25.45 -6.49 26.80
C CYS A 9 24.61 -7.27 25.79
N VAL A 10 23.47 -7.79 26.21
CA VAL A 10 22.49 -8.41 25.31
C VAL A 10 21.84 -7.29 24.50
N SER A 11 22.32 -7.09 23.29
CA SER A 11 21.67 -6.22 22.31
C SER A 11 20.35 -6.87 21.89
N LEU A 12 19.26 -6.44 22.53
CA LEU A 12 17.90 -6.66 22.05
C LEU A 12 17.77 -5.96 20.69
N ILE A 13 17.89 -6.73 19.62
CA ILE A 13 17.55 -6.29 18.28
C ILE A 13 16.02 -6.17 18.28
N PHE A 14 15.50 -5.00 18.66
CA PHE A 14 14.12 -4.66 18.36
C PHE A 14 14.04 -4.50 16.83
N SER A 15 13.65 -5.56 16.13
CA SER A 15 13.14 -5.43 14.77
C SER A 15 11.89 -4.59 14.88
N SER A 16 12.03 -3.27 14.63
CA SER A 16 10.87 -2.42 14.40
C SER A 16 10.08 -3.04 13.27
N VAL A 17 8.88 -3.52 13.58
CA VAL A 17 7.90 -3.85 12.55
C VAL A 17 7.61 -2.55 11.81
N ALA A 18 8.24 -2.36 10.66
CA ALA A 18 7.92 -1.24 9.80
C ALA A 18 6.49 -1.50 9.27
N PHE A 19 5.51 -0.76 9.80
CA PHE A 19 4.14 -0.77 9.28
C PHE A 19 4.15 -0.06 7.92
N ALA A 20 4.57 -0.78 6.88
CA ALA A 20 4.57 -0.23 5.53
C ALA A 20 3.14 -0.20 5.01
N ASP A 21 2.77 0.92 4.41
CA ASP A 21 1.60 0.99 3.55
C ASP A 21 1.96 0.38 2.19
N THR A 22 0.99 -0.20 1.51
CA THR A 22 1.20 -0.86 0.21
C THR A 22 0.16 -0.42 -0.82
N VAL A 23 0.58 -0.33 -2.08
CA VAL A 23 -0.30 -0.15 -3.24
C VAL A 23 -0.03 -1.27 -4.24
N ALA A 24 -1.08 -2.01 -4.57
CA ALA A 24 -1.12 -3.00 -5.64
C ALA A 24 -1.92 -2.46 -6.84
N ILE A 25 -1.29 -2.34 -8.00
CA ILE A 25 -1.92 -1.85 -9.23
C ILE A 25 -1.95 -3.00 -10.23
N THR A 26 -3.15 -3.50 -10.53
CA THR A 26 -3.36 -4.56 -11.52
C THR A 26 -3.84 -3.95 -12.83
N THR A 27 -3.06 -4.02 -13.90
CA THR A 27 -3.45 -3.59 -15.24
C THR A 27 -3.90 -4.78 -16.07
N GLN A 28 -5.05 -4.68 -16.74
CA GLN A 28 -5.58 -5.72 -17.62
C GLN A 28 -5.32 -5.38 -19.09
N VAL A 29 -5.02 -6.41 -19.88
CA VAL A 29 -4.91 -6.36 -21.32
C VAL A 29 -5.93 -7.33 -21.91
N ASN A 30 -6.67 -6.87 -22.91
CA ASN A 30 -7.65 -7.68 -23.63
C ASN A 30 -7.22 -7.83 -25.09
N PHE A 31 -6.86 -9.04 -25.48
CA PHE A 31 -6.61 -9.42 -26.88
C PHE A 31 -7.95 -9.70 -27.56
N THR A 32 -8.17 -9.11 -28.73
CA THR A 32 -9.41 -9.27 -29.50
C THR A 32 -9.35 -10.45 -30.47
N ALA A 33 -8.17 -10.78 -31.01
CA ALA A 33 -7.94 -11.94 -31.85
C ALA A 33 -6.48 -12.43 -31.73
N PRO A 34 -6.24 -13.65 -31.21
CA PRO A 34 -7.22 -14.52 -30.52
C PRO A 34 -7.75 -13.86 -29.24
N SER A 35 -9.00 -14.15 -28.86
CA SER A 35 -9.61 -13.56 -27.67
C SER A 35 -8.94 -14.09 -26.39
N HIS A 36 -8.30 -13.22 -25.63
CA HIS A 36 -7.65 -13.59 -24.37
C HIS A 36 -7.52 -12.38 -23.44
N MET A 37 -7.67 -12.59 -22.14
CA MET A 37 -7.45 -11.54 -21.14
C MET A 37 -6.24 -11.92 -20.28
N THR A 38 -5.31 -10.99 -20.12
CA THR A 38 -4.16 -11.14 -19.22
C THR A 38 -4.05 -9.93 -18.31
N SER A 39 -3.29 -10.06 -17.23
CA SER A 39 -3.05 -8.94 -16.30
C SER A 39 -1.64 -8.96 -15.76
N SER A 40 -1.20 -7.80 -15.29
CA SER A 40 0.07 -7.62 -14.57
C SER A 40 -0.18 -6.80 -13.32
N THR A 41 0.48 -7.13 -12.23
CA THR A 41 0.35 -6.41 -10.95
C THR A 41 1.69 -5.83 -10.53
N ALA A 42 1.73 -4.51 -10.34
CA ALA A 42 2.83 -3.82 -9.68
C ALA A 42 2.50 -3.64 -8.20
N ASN A 43 3.45 -3.94 -7.31
CA ASN A 43 3.31 -3.75 -5.87
C ASN A 43 4.38 -2.77 -5.38
N TYR A 44 3.99 -1.80 -4.58
CA TYR A 44 4.92 -0.84 -3.98
C TYR A 44 4.60 -0.66 -2.50
N ALA A 45 5.62 -0.76 -1.65
CA ALA A 45 5.53 -0.59 -0.20
C ALA A 45 6.31 0.65 0.22
N PHE A 46 5.79 1.42 1.17
CA PHE A 46 6.39 2.67 1.60
C PHE A 46 6.17 2.92 3.09
N THR A 47 7.12 3.63 3.70
CA THR A 47 7.04 4.03 5.10
C THR A 47 6.07 5.20 5.25
N PRO A 48 5.01 5.07 6.07
CA PRO A 48 3.98 6.10 6.22
C PRO A 48 4.56 7.39 6.81
N SER A 49 4.44 8.51 6.09
CA SER A 49 4.82 9.84 6.58
C SER A 49 4.03 11.00 5.94
N ALA A 50 3.31 10.72 4.87
CA ALA A 50 2.46 11.66 4.12
C ALA A 50 1.35 10.88 3.40
N PRO A 51 0.33 11.53 2.83
CA PRO A 51 -0.61 10.88 1.92
C PRO A 51 0.12 10.20 0.75
N ILE A 52 -0.49 9.15 0.23
CA ILE A 52 0.05 8.32 -0.84
C ILE A 52 -0.37 8.94 -2.16
N VAL A 53 0.59 9.43 -2.92
CA VAL A 53 0.33 10.07 -4.21
C VAL A 53 1.02 9.28 -5.31
N PHE A 54 0.26 8.84 -6.29
CA PHE A 54 0.77 8.12 -7.44
C PHE A 54 -0.05 8.43 -8.68
N ALA A 55 0.57 8.28 -9.85
CA ALA A 55 -0.08 8.45 -11.14
C ALA A 55 -0.35 7.08 -11.78
N VAL A 56 -1.57 6.87 -12.26
CA VAL A 56 -1.97 5.66 -12.98
C VAL A 56 -3.02 6.00 -14.01
N ALA A 57 -2.95 5.39 -15.19
CA ALA A 57 -3.91 5.62 -16.29
C ALA A 57 -4.16 7.11 -16.60
N GLY A 58 -3.11 7.94 -16.53
CA GLY A 58 -3.19 9.39 -16.77
C GLY A 58 -3.85 10.21 -15.66
N LYS A 59 -4.22 9.59 -14.53
CA LYS A 59 -4.85 10.24 -13.37
C LYS A 59 -3.89 10.28 -12.19
N THR A 60 -4.00 11.32 -11.37
CA THR A 60 -3.28 11.41 -10.10
C THR A 60 -4.20 10.95 -8.98
N CYS A 61 -3.85 9.85 -8.33
CA CYS A 61 -4.55 9.32 -7.16
C CYS A 61 -3.87 9.81 -5.88
N THR A 62 -4.66 10.31 -4.94
CA THR A 62 -4.20 10.68 -3.60
C THR A 62 -4.98 9.91 -2.55
N TRP A 63 -4.33 8.96 -1.87
CA TRP A 63 -4.95 8.15 -0.82
C TRP A 63 -4.36 8.49 0.55
N VAL A 64 -5.16 8.25 1.60
CA VAL A 64 -4.71 8.46 2.98
C VAL A 64 -3.58 7.46 3.29
N SER A 65 -2.63 7.82 4.15
CA SER A 65 -1.67 6.83 4.68
C SER A 65 -2.00 6.50 6.13
N SER A 66 -1.47 5.38 6.61
CA SER A 66 -1.59 5.00 8.02
C SER A 66 -0.90 5.98 8.99
N SER A 67 -0.11 6.95 8.48
CA SER A 67 0.54 8.01 9.29
C SER A 67 -0.36 9.17 9.73
N SER A 68 -1.61 9.26 9.23
CA SER A 68 -2.58 10.28 9.67
C SER A 68 -2.91 10.10 11.17
N PRO A 69 -3.11 11.18 11.99
CA PRO A 69 -3.25 11.10 13.45
C PRO A 69 -4.45 10.27 13.98
N TYR A 70 -5.30 9.76 13.07
CA TYR A 70 -6.42 8.85 13.38
C TYR A 70 -6.24 7.43 12.80
N GLY A 71 -5.11 7.14 12.15
CA GLY A 71 -4.95 6.00 11.23
C GLY A 71 -4.45 4.69 11.82
N SER A 72 -4.14 4.62 13.13
CA SER A 72 -3.81 3.35 13.75
C SER A 72 -3.98 3.39 15.26
N GLY A 73 -5.22 3.23 15.71
CA GLY A 73 -5.47 2.64 17.03
C GLY A 73 -4.95 1.20 17.15
N GLY A 74 -4.42 0.59 16.07
CA GLY A 74 -4.05 -0.82 15.99
C GLY A 74 -2.70 -1.16 15.33
N GLY A 75 -1.85 -0.18 15.00
CA GLY A 75 -0.50 -0.43 14.47
C GLY A 75 -0.48 -1.33 13.23
N ALA A 76 -1.20 -0.98 12.16
CA ALA A 76 -1.16 -1.73 10.91
C ALA A 76 -1.10 -0.78 9.72
N GLY A 77 -0.32 -1.13 8.69
CA GLY A 77 -0.24 -0.36 7.46
C GLY A 77 -1.52 -0.45 6.63
N CYS A 78 -1.73 0.57 5.81
CA CYS A 78 -2.79 0.61 4.82
C CYS A 78 -2.41 -0.17 3.57
N ASN A 79 -3.19 -1.19 3.23
CA ASN A 79 -3.01 -1.96 2.01
C ASN A 79 -4.09 -1.59 1.01
N TYR A 80 -3.66 -1.09 -0.14
CA TYR A 80 -4.54 -0.64 -1.20
C TYR A 80 -4.40 -1.51 -2.44
N SER A 81 -5.50 -1.71 -3.16
CA SER A 81 -5.46 -2.31 -4.49
C SER A 81 -6.37 -1.57 -5.47
N ILE A 82 -5.97 -1.54 -6.74
CA ILE A 82 -6.72 -0.92 -7.83
C ILE A 82 -6.53 -1.76 -9.10
N THR A 83 -7.59 -1.84 -9.90
CA THR A 83 -7.56 -2.48 -11.21
C THR A 83 -7.70 -1.42 -12.30
N ILE A 84 -6.86 -1.48 -13.31
CA ILE A 84 -6.99 -0.68 -14.53
C ILE A 84 -7.45 -1.61 -15.63
N ASP A 85 -8.62 -1.36 -16.19
CA ASP A 85 -9.09 -2.16 -17.33
C ASP A 85 -8.31 -1.82 -18.61
N SER A 86 -8.52 -2.60 -19.66
CA SER A 86 -7.87 -2.39 -20.96
C SER A 86 -8.18 -1.04 -21.64
N SER A 87 -9.20 -0.31 -21.17
CA SER A 87 -9.57 1.03 -21.65
C SER A 87 -8.98 2.15 -20.80
N GLY A 88 -8.17 1.82 -19.78
CA GLY A 88 -7.60 2.80 -18.86
C GLY A 88 -8.56 3.25 -17.77
N ASN A 89 -9.70 2.59 -17.59
CA ASN A 89 -10.61 2.93 -16.50
C ASN A 89 -10.10 2.37 -15.18
N ILE A 90 -10.17 3.21 -14.15
CA ILE A 90 -9.89 2.83 -12.77
C ILE A 90 -11.11 2.10 -12.20
N MET A 91 -10.90 0.85 -11.80
CA MET A 91 -11.90 -0.07 -11.28
C MET A 91 -11.43 -0.68 -9.96
N ASN A 92 -12.36 -1.20 -9.16
CA ASN A 92 -12.09 -2.01 -7.97
C ASN A 92 -11.03 -1.42 -7.01
N ALA A 93 -11.04 -0.10 -6.81
CA ALA A 93 -10.17 0.54 -5.83
C ALA A 93 -10.60 0.13 -4.41
N THR A 94 -9.74 -0.54 -3.64
CA THR A 94 -10.06 -1.07 -2.32
C THR A 94 -8.93 -0.82 -1.32
N SER A 95 -9.27 -0.81 -0.04
CA SER A 95 -8.33 -0.76 1.09
C SER A 95 -8.64 -1.87 2.09
N ASN A 96 -7.70 -2.16 2.99
CA ASN A 96 -7.93 -3.07 4.13
C ASN A 96 -8.78 -2.46 5.27
N GLY A 97 -9.25 -1.21 5.15
CA GLY A 97 -10.16 -0.57 6.10
C GLY A 97 -9.60 -0.25 7.49
N ASN A 98 -8.30 -0.46 7.74
CA ASN A 98 -7.67 -0.30 9.05
C ASN A 98 -7.29 1.16 9.38
N GLY A 99 -8.26 2.10 9.32
CA GLY A 99 -7.99 3.55 9.43
C GLY A 99 -7.65 4.22 8.09
N CYS A 100 -7.69 3.44 7.03
CA CYS A 100 -7.55 3.82 5.63
C CYS A 100 -8.93 4.20 5.07
N THR A 101 -9.01 5.04 4.02
CA THR A 101 -10.29 5.45 3.41
C THR A 101 -11.18 4.24 3.05
N GLU A 102 -12.50 4.40 3.18
CA GLU A 102 -13.47 3.36 2.81
C GLU A 102 -13.30 2.91 1.36
N SER A 103 -13.45 1.59 1.14
CA SER A 103 -13.24 0.96 -0.17
C SER A 103 -14.27 1.42 -1.21
N GLY A 104 -13.89 1.32 -2.49
CA GLY A 104 -14.81 1.52 -3.62
C GLY A 104 -14.85 2.96 -4.15
N ALA A 105 -16.05 3.46 -4.42
CA ALA A 105 -16.27 4.67 -5.24
C ALA A 105 -15.60 5.94 -4.69
N ALA A 106 -15.50 6.08 -3.36
CA ALA A 106 -14.82 7.21 -2.74
C ALA A 106 -13.32 7.25 -3.13
N MET A 107 -12.65 6.09 -3.15
CA MET A 107 -11.26 5.98 -3.59
C MET A 107 -11.08 6.29 -5.08
N ILE A 108 -12.02 5.86 -5.93
CA ILE A 108 -11.99 6.15 -7.37
C ILE A 108 -12.09 7.67 -7.60
N LYS A 109 -12.94 8.38 -6.84
CA LYS A 109 -13.04 9.85 -6.88
C LYS A 109 -11.78 10.58 -6.40
N ALA A 110 -10.90 9.90 -5.67
CA ALA A 110 -9.61 10.44 -5.24
C ALA A 110 -8.55 10.43 -6.35
N CYS A 111 -8.88 9.88 -7.53
CA CYS A 111 -8.07 9.91 -8.72
C CYS A 111 -8.60 10.97 -9.71
N LYS A 112 -7.88 12.09 -9.83
CA LYS A 112 -8.25 13.23 -10.69
C LYS A 112 -7.46 13.23 -11.98
#